data_AF-A0A1M6C0F8-F1
#
_entry.id   AF-A0A1M6C0F8-F1
#
_cell.length_a   1.000
_cell.length_b   1.000
_cell.length_c   1.000
_cell.angle_alpha   90.00
_cell.angle_beta   90.00
_cell.angle_gamma   90.00
#
_symmetry.space_group_name_H-M   'P 1'
#
loop_
_entity.id
_entity.type
_entity.pdbx_description
1 polymer ?
#
loop_
_entity_poly.entity_id
_entity_poly.type
_entity_poly.pdbx_seq_one_letter_code
_entity_poly.pdbx_strand_id
1 'polypeptide(L)'
;MKESIEAVIRDFFRAYEMGDLIGMYACLTTDFQRRVPLNYFRINDRYKQDIGLLDSIGNIVISPDWRSACADVEIISNDKREKIGIVLEKDFGHWRILPDSIFQ
;
A
#
# COMPACT_ATOMS: atom_id res chain seq x y z
N MET A 1 11.28 -11.94 5.90
CA MET A 1 10.58 -11.92 4.56
C MET A 1 9.15 -11.43 4.68
N LYS A 2 8.34 -11.95 5.61
CA LYS A 2 7.08 -11.28 5.99
C LYS A 2 7.34 -9.89 6.57
N GLU A 3 8.41 -9.74 7.35
CA GLU A 3 8.89 -8.45 7.88
C GLU A 3 9.12 -7.38 6.79
N SER A 4 9.57 -7.75 5.58
CA SER A 4 9.77 -6.75 4.52
C SER A 4 8.47 -6.36 3.82
N ILE A 5 7.45 -7.22 3.86
CA ILE A 5 6.07 -6.88 3.45
C ILE A 5 5.44 -5.96 4.49
N GLU A 6 5.58 -6.29 5.78
CA GLU A 6 5.10 -5.44 6.87
C GLU A 6 5.74 -4.06 6.84
N ALA A 7 7.06 -3.99 6.58
CA ALA A 7 7.78 -2.72 6.48
C ALA A 7 7.20 -1.81 5.40
N VAL A 8 6.99 -2.32 4.16
CA VAL A 8 6.45 -1.48 3.08
C VAL A 8 5.01 -1.03 3.34
N ILE A 9 4.19 -1.87 4.00
CA ILE A 9 2.84 -1.47 4.41
C ILE A 9 2.91 -0.36 5.47
N ARG A 10 3.75 -0.53 6.50
CA ARG A 10 3.94 0.49 7.55
C ARG A 10 4.48 1.80 6.99
N ASP A 11 5.45 1.74 6.09
CA ASP A 11 6.04 2.92 5.45
C ASP A 11 4.99 3.66 4.62
N PHE A 12 4.11 2.94 3.91
CA PHE A 12 3.01 3.54 3.15
C PHE A 12 2.01 4.26 4.06
N PHE A 13 1.51 3.61 5.13
CA PHE A 13 0.56 4.25 6.05
C PHE A 13 1.19 5.39 6.85
N ARG A 14 2.47 5.26 7.23
CA ARG A 14 3.19 6.36 7.87
C ARG A 14 3.31 7.57 6.94
N ALA A 15 3.62 7.34 5.67
CA ALA A 15 3.68 8.41 4.68
C ALA A 15 2.29 9.07 4.49
N TYR A 16 1.22 8.26 4.47
CA TYR A 16 -0.15 8.77 4.44
C TYR A 16 -0.48 9.65 5.63
N GLU A 17 -0.20 9.20 6.86
CA GLU A 17 -0.42 9.95 8.10
C GLU A 17 0.35 11.28 8.13
N MET A 18 1.53 11.33 7.52
CA MET A 18 2.36 12.52 7.43
C MET A 18 1.98 13.45 6.25
N GLY A 19 1.03 13.05 5.40
CA GLY A 19 0.72 13.75 4.15
C GLY A 19 1.85 13.69 3.11
N ASP A 20 2.79 12.75 3.26
CA ASP A 20 3.92 12.54 2.35
C ASP A 20 3.50 11.70 1.13
N LEU A 21 2.93 12.39 0.13
CA LEU A 21 2.55 11.78 -1.14
C LEU A 21 3.72 11.15 -1.91
N ILE A 22 4.96 11.63 -1.70
CA ILE A 22 6.15 11.07 -2.36
C ILE A 22 6.50 9.74 -1.71
N GLY A 23 6.48 9.67 -0.38
CA GLY A 23 6.68 8.44 0.39
C GLY A 23 5.61 7.39 0.07
N MET A 24 4.34 7.79 0.00
CA MET A 24 3.25 6.90 -0.44
C MET A 24 3.52 6.35 -1.84
N TYR A 25 3.79 7.25 -2.79
CA TYR A 25 4.04 6.89 -4.20
C TYR A 25 5.23 5.94 -4.35
N ALA A 26 6.30 6.15 -3.57
CA ALA A 26 7.47 5.30 -3.58
C ALA A 26 7.15 3.86 -3.16
N CYS A 27 6.15 3.61 -2.31
CA CYS A 27 5.76 2.27 -1.89
C CYS A 27 4.98 1.49 -2.96
N LEU A 28 4.44 2.17 -3.97
CA LEU A 28 3.62 1.57 -5.03
C LEU A 28 4.47 0.90 -6.11
N THR A 29 3.87 -0.02 -6.87
CA THR A 29 4.56 -0.76 -7.95
C THR A 29 5.13 0.17 -9.02
N THR A 30 6.27 -0.23 -9.57
CA THR A 30 6.97 0.47 -10.68
C THR A 30 6.06 0.58 -11.90
N ASP A 31 5.27 -0.45 -12.18
CA ASP A 31 4.32 -0.47 -13.29
C ASP A 31 3.17 0.53 -13.09
N PHE A 32 2.75 0.79 -11.85
CA PHE A 32 1.87 1.93 -11.58
C PHE A 32 2.60 3.25 -11.80
N GLN A 33 3.79 3.40 -11.24
CA GLN A 33 4.57 4.65 -11.34
C GLN A 33 4.90 5.04 -12.80
N ARG A 34 5.01 4.06 -13.70
CA ARG A 34 5.17 4.31 -15.16
C ARG A 34 3.90 4.82 -15.81
N ARG A 35 2.73 4.34 -15.38
CA ARG A 35 1.41 4.70 -15.92
C ARG A 35 0.87 6.00 -15.34
N VAL A 36 1.19 6.27 -14.07
CA VAL A 36 0.69 7.40 -13.30
C VAL A 36 1.87 8.20 -12.78
N PRO A 37 2.32 9.24 -13.50
CA PRO A 37 3.45 10.07 -13.06
C PRO A 37 3.16 10.75 -11.72
N LEU A 38 4.19 10.98 -10.91
CA LEU A 38 4.08 11.60 -9.58
C LEU A 38 3.26 12.90 -9.59
N ASN A 39 3.42 13.76 -10.61
CA ASN A 39 2.66 15.01 -10.70
C ASN A 39 1.15 14.75 -10.82
N TYR A 40 0.75 13.72 -11.58
CA TYR A 40 -0.65 13.32 -11.68
C TYR A 40 -1.15 12.72 -10.37
N PHE A 41 -0.35 11.84 -9.74
CA PHE A 41 -0.67 11.26 -8.43
C PHE A 41 -0.97 12.34 -7.39
N ARG A 42 -0.19 13.43 -7.37
CA ARG A 42 -0.35 14.53 -6.41
C ARG A 42 -1.60 15.36 -6.59
N ILE A 43 -2.06 15.56 -7.83
CA ILE A 43 -3.17 16.48 -8.12
C ILE A 43 -4.51 15.77 -8.26
N ASN A 44 -4.52 14.49 -8.62
CA ASN A 44 -5.75 13.75 -8.85
C ASN A 44 -6.42 13.34 -7.52
N ASP A 45 -7.69 13.70 -7.36
CA ASP A 45 -8.44 13.48 -6.12
C ASP A 45 -8.66 11.99 -5.80
N ARG A 46 -8.58 11.08 -6.79
CA ARG A 46 -8.62 9.63 -6.58
C ARG A 46 -7.58 9.15 -5.56
N TYR A 47 -6.41 9.80 -5.51
CA TYR A 47 -5.32 9.41 -4.60
C TYR A 47 -5.29 10.22 -3.31
N LYS A 48 -6.26 11.11 -3.11
CA LYS A 48 -6.45 11.90 -1.88
C LYS A 48 -7.61 11.38 -1.02
N GLN A 49 -8.22 10.27 -1.42
CA GLN A 49 -9.27 9.62 -0.63
C GLN A 49 -8.73 9.18 0.73
N ASP A 50 -9.58 9.24 1.75
CA ASP A 50 -9.24 8.74 3.07
C ASP A 50 -9.16 7.21 3.04
N ILE A 51 -7.97 6.67 3.26
CA ILE A 51 -7.70 5.23 3.26
C ILE A 51 -7.68 4.62 4.67
N GLY A 52 -7.96 5.43 5.70
CA GLY A 52 -7.92 5.03 7.10
C GLY A 52 -6.52 4.97 7.71
N LEU A 53 -6.48 4.88 9.05
CA LEU A 53 -5.25 4.73 9.83
C LEU A 53 -4.93 3.25 10.04
N LEU A 54 -3.64 2.89 10.04
CA LEU A 54 -3.22 1.51 10.28
C LEU A 54 -3.41 1.12 11.76
N ASP A 55 -4.27 0.13 12.05
CA ASP A 55 -4.41 -0.46 13.40
C ASP A 55 -3.46 -1.66 13.54
N SER A 56 -3.57 -2.63 12.63
CA SER A 56 -2.79 -3.86 12.70
C SER A 56 -2.54 -4.48 11.32
N ILE A 57 -1.44 -5.24 11.21
CA ILE A 57 -1.16 -6.11 10.06
C ILE A 57 -1.35 -7.54 10.54
N GLY A 58 -2.30 -8.24 9.93
CA GLY A 58 -2.68 -9.60 10.28
C GLY A 58 -1.94 -10.65 9.45
N ASN A 59 -2.70 -11.61 8.91
CA ASN A 59 -2.14 -12.72 8.16
C ASN A 59 -1.52 -12.25 6.83
N ILE A 60 -0.33 -12.77 6.52
CA ILE A 60 0.36 -12.53 5.26
C ILE A 60 0.56 -13.85 4.55
N VAL A 61 0.01 -13.95 3.34
CA VAL A 61 0.12 -15.11 2.44
C VAL A 61 0.98 -14.71 1.25
N ILE A 62 2.05 -15.47 1.00
CA ILE A 62 2.94 -15.26 -0.15
C ILE A 62 2.65 -16.37 -1.16
N SER A 63 2.53 -16.02 -2.44
CA SER A 63 2.30 -17.01 -3.49
C SER A 63 3.48 -17.97 -3.63
N PRO A 64 3.26 -19.23 -4.07
CA PRO A 64 4.34 -20.21 -4.20
C PRO A 64 5.46 -19.83 -5.17
N ASP A 65 5.17 -18.94 -6.13
CA ASP A 65 6.15 -18.40 -7.08
C ASP A 65 6.97 -17.23 -6.50
N TRP A 66 6.67 -16.81 -5.27
CA TRP A 66 7.32 -15.71 -4.54
C TRP A 66 7.28 -14.35 -5.23
N ARG A 67 6.30 -14.14 -6.13
CA ARG A 67 6.13 -12.90 -6.89
C ARG A 67 5.02 -12.01 -6.37
N SER A 68 4.04 -12.58 -5.66
CA SER A 68 2.91 -11.84 -5.12
C SER A 68 2.68 -12.19 -3.65
N ALA A 69 2.05 -11.29 -2.93
CA ALA A 69 1.59 -11.52 -1.58
C ALA A 69 0.28 -10.78 -1.32
N CYS A 70 -0.50 -11.28 -0.37
CA CYS A 70 -1.67 -10.61 0.16
C CYS A 70 -1.53 -10.51 1.68
N ALA A 71 -1.75 -9.32 2.22
CA ALA A 71 -1.75 -9.04 3.65
C ALA A 71 -3.16 -8.60 4.07
N ASP A 72 -3.69 -9.26 5.08
CA ASP A 72 -4.84 -8.78 5.83
C ASP A 72 -4.42 -7.58 6.68
N VAL A 73 -5.06 -6.44 6.51
CA VAL A 73 -4.75 -5.21 7.25
C VAL A 73 -6.01 -4.68 7.91
N GLU A 74 -5.93 -4.37 9.19
CA GLU A 74 -7.00 -3.67 9.91
C GLU A 74 -6.70 -2.18 9.92
N ILE A 75 -7.68 -1.39 9.48
CA ILE A 75 -7.63 0.06 9.45
C ILE A 75 -8.74 0.65 10.33
N ILE A 76 -8.52 1.88 10.80
CA ILE A 76 -9.54 2.70 11.45
C ILE A 76 -9.96 3.79 10.46
N SER A 77 -11.20 3.76 10.01
CA SER A 77 -11.81 4.80 9.16
C SER A 77 -13.15 5.21 9.76
N ASN A 78 -13.40 6.51 9.90
CA ASN A 78 -14.66 7.05 10.46
C ASN A 78 -15.08 6.37 11.79
N ASP A 79 -14.14 6.22 12.71
CA ASP A 79 -14.30 5.55 14.02
C ASP A 79 -14.74 4.07 13.94
N LYS A 80 -14.63 3.43 12.77
CA LYS A 80 -14.90 2.02 12.56
C LYS A 80 -13.61 1.27 12.22
N ARG A 81 -13.48 0.07 12.79
CA ARG A 81 -12.44 -0.87 12.38
C ARG A 81 -12.92 -1.65 11.17
N GLU A 82 -12.12 -1.60 10.12
CA GLU A 82 -12.37 -2.29 8.85
C GLU A 82 -11.18 -3.17 8.50
N LYS A 83 -11.46 -4.32 7.90
CA LYS A 83 -10.42 -5.24 7.43
C LYS A 83 -10.34 -5.16 5.91
N ILE A 84 -9.17 -4.80 5.41
CA ILE A 84 -8.87 -4.69 3.98
C ILE A 84 -7.77 -5.68 3.59
N GLY A 85 -7.72 -6.04 2.30
CA GLY A 85 -6.63 -6.84 1.75
C GLY A 85 -5.67 -5.95 0.97
N ILE A 86 -4.41 -5.89 1.38
CA ILE A 86 -3.35 -5.21 0.64
C ILE A 86 -2.60 -6.24 -0.20
N VAL A 87 -2.61 -6.02 -1.52
CA VAL A 87 -1.89 -6.89 -2.46
C VAL A 87 -0.53 -6.28 -2.75
N LEU A 88 0.49 -7.11 -2.77
CA LEU A 88 1.87 -6.73 -3.05
C LEU A 88 2.46 -7.57 -4.17
N GLU A 89 3.35 -6.96 -4.93
CA GLU A 89 4.13 -7.60 -5.97
C GLU A 89 5.62 -7.37 -5.74
N LYS A 90 6.43 -8.30 -6.24
CA LYS A 90 7.88 -8.23 -6.14
C LYS A 90 8.47 -7.53 -7.36
N ASP A 91 8.89 -6.28 -7.17
CA ASP A 91 9.52 -5.43 -8.17
C ASP A 91 11.02 -5.33 -7.93
N PHE A 92 11.83 -5.79 -8.88
CA PHE A 92 13.30 -5.72 -8.81
C PHE A 92 13.89 -6.24 -7.49
N GLY A 93 13.25 -7.25 -6.89
CA GLY A 93 13.68 -7.85 -5.62
C GLY A 93 13.06 -7.23 -4.35
N HIS A 94 12.32 -6.14 -4.48
CA HIS A 94 11.64 -5.45 -3.38
C HIS A 94 10.12 -5.68 -3.44
N TRP A 95 9.46 -5.74 -2.28
CA TRP A 95 8.00 -5.75 -2.24
C TRP A 95 7.45 -4.34 -2.45
N ARG A 96 6.42 -4.22 -3.28
CA ARG A 96 5.70 -2.97 -3.56
C ARG A 96 4.21 -3.24 -3.51
N ILE A 97 3.45 -2.21 -3.15
CA ILE A 97 2.00 -2.29 -3.04
C ILE A 97 1.36 -2.10 -4.41
N LEU A 98 0.41 -2.97 -4.74
CA LEU A 98 -0.48 -2.76 -5.88
C LEU A 98 -1.51 -1.68 -5.50
N PRO A 99 -1.55 -0.53 -6.20
CA PRO A 99 -2.39 0.58 -5.81
C PRO A 99 -3.88 0.28 -5.89
N ASP A 100 -4.29 -0.63 -6.77
CA ASP A 100 -5.70 -1.01 -6.93
C ASP A 100 -6.26 -1.74 -5.70
N SER A 101 -5.41 -2.25 -4.80
CA SER A 101 -5.87 -2.81 -3.52
C SER A 101 -6.13 -1.74 -2.45
N ILE A 102 -5.80 -0.47 -2.72
CA ILE A 102 -5.95 0.65 -1.79
C ILE A 102 -6.88 1.71 -2.37
N PHE A 103 -6.66 2.09 -3.63
CA PHE A 103 -7.38 3.17 -4.31
C PHE A 103 -8.46 2.59 -5.25
N GLN A 104 -9.58 2.19 -4.67
CA GLN A 104 -10.78 1.79 -5.44
C GLN A 104 -11.49 3.00 -6.05
#